data_AF-A0A7S2XXF5-F1
#
_entry.id   AF-A0A7S2XXF5-F1
#
_cell.length_a   1.000
_cell.length_b   1.000
_cell.length_c   1.000
_cell.angle_alpha   90.00
_cell.angle_beta   90.00
_cell.angle_gamma   90.00
#
_symmetry.space_group_name_H-M   'P 1'
#
loop_
_entity.id
_entity.type
_entity.pdbx_description
1 polymer ?
#
loop_
_entity_poly.entity_id
_entity_poly.type
_entity_poly.pdbx_seq_one_letter_code
_entity_poly.pdbx_strand_id
1 'polypeptide(L)'
;REVIENDKAKIQAVIQELEIKKNQALQTTWVKVNRDFGSIFSTLLPGTSAKLDPPEGGTVLDGLEVKVAFGKVWKESLTELSGGQRSLLALSLVLSLLLFKPAPMYILDEIDAALDLSHTQNIGTMLRTHFRDSQFIVVSLKEGMFNNANVLFRTKFVDGVSTVTRTVTSRGAQGSSHGHSTSDKENMPRKGAKSSNARKGKRKTGQTA
;
A
#
# COMPACT_ATOMS: atom_id res chain seq x y z
N ARG A 1 -55.89 26.38 -18.65
CA ARG A 1 -55.89 25.89 -17.25
C ARG A 1 -55.55 24.41 -17.19
N GLU A 2 -56.27 23.55 -17.92
CA GLU A 2 -56.05 22.10 -17.94
C GLU A 2 -54.65 21.67 -18.43
N VAL A 3 -54.13 22.31 -19.49
CA VAL A 3 -52.75 22.07 -19.98
C VAL A 3 -51.70 22.34 -18.89
N ILE A 4 -51.86 23.43 -18.14
CA ILE A 4 -50.92 23.82 -17.07
C ILE A 4 -50.97 22.83 -15.91
N GLU A 5 -52.16 22.38 -15.50
CA GLU A 5 -52.30 21.37 -14.44
C GLU A 5 -51.71 20.02 -14.85
N ASN A 6 -51.89 19.62 -16.12
CA ASN A 6 -51.30 18.39 -16.65
C ASN A 6 -49.76 18.47 -16.70
N ASP A 7 -49.20 19.60 -17.14
CA ASP A 7 -47.75 19.78 -17.18
C ASP A 7 -47.14 19.86 -15.78
N LYS A 8 -47.83 20.49 -14.83
CA LYS A 8 -47.46 20.44 -13.41
C LYS A 8 -47.43 19.00 -12.87
N ALA A 9 -48.45 18.19 -13.16
CA ALA A 9 -48.51 16.80 -12.73
C ALA A 9 -47.35 15.97 -13.30
N LYS A 10 -46.99 16.18 -14.58
CA LYS A 10 -45.83 15.52 -15.20
C LYS A 10 -44.52 15.92 -14.53
N ILE A 11 -44.31 17.20 -14.26
CA ILE A 11 -43.09 17.68 -13.56
C ILE A 11 -43.00 17.06 -12.17
N GLN A 12 -44.12 17.01 -11.43
CA GLN A 12 -44.16 16.38 -10.10
C GLN A 12 -43.84 14.88 -10.16
N ALA A 13 -44.35 14.16 -11.16
CA ALA A 13 -44.01 12.75 -11.36
C ALA A 13 -42.52 12.55 -11.65
N VAL A 14 -41.91 13.38 -12.50
CA VAL A 14 -40.47 13.34 -12.79
C VAL A 14 -39.64 13.63 -11.55
N ILE A 15 -40.04 14.62 -10.74
CA ILE A 15 -39.36 14.92 -9.47
C ILE A 15 -39.38 13.71 -8.53
N GLN A 16 -40.53 13.04 -8.39
CA GLN A 16 -40.65 11.85 -7.56
C GLN A 16 -39.77 10.70 -8.07
N GLU A 17 -39.73 10.47 -9.38
CA GLU A 17 -38.87 9.45 -9.99
C GLU A 17 -37.39 9.74 -9.73
N LEU A 18 -36.97 11.00 -9.90
CA LEU A 18 -35.59 11.42 -9.63
C LEU A 18 -35.22 11.26 -8.15
N GLU A 19 -36.15 11.54 -7.24
CA GLU A 19 -35.92 11.39 -5.80
C GLU A 19 -35.67 9.93 -5.41
N ILE A 20 -36.44 9.00 -5.98
CA ILE A 20 -36.23 7.55 -5.79
C ILE A 20 -34.85 7.13 -6.31
N LYS A 21 -34.49 7.55 -7.53
CA LYS A 21 -33.19 7.21 -8.13
C LYS A 21 -32.02 7.81 -7.33
N LYS A 22 -32.14 9.05 -6.86
CA LYS A 22 -31.16 9.70 -5.99
C LYS A 22 -30.92 8.88 -4.73
N ASN A 23 -31.99 8.50 -4.03
CA ASN A 23 -31.89 7.79 -2.76
C ASN A 23 -31.27 6.40 -2.93
N GLN A 24 -31.64 5.69 -4.00
CA GLN A 24 -31.03 4.40 -4.35
C GLN A 24 -29.54 4.53 -4.67
N ALA A 25 -29.16 5.52 -5.48
CA ALA A 25 -27.77 5.76 -5.85
C ALA A 25 -26.91 6.12 -4.62
N LEU A 26 -27.42 6.97 -3.73
CA LEU A 26 -26.74 7.37 -2.51
C LEU A 26 -26.55 6.18 -1.56
N GLN A 27 -27.59 5.38 -1.35
CA GLN A 27 -27.52 4.19 -0.49
C GLN A 27 -26.48 3.18 -1.01
N THR A 28 -26.49 2.92 -2.32
CA THR A 28 -25.53 2.02 -2.97
C THR A 28 -24.10 2.54 -2.82
N THR A 29 -23.92 3.84 -2.99
CA THR A 29 -22.60 4.50 -2.84
C THR A 29 -22.12 4.41 -1.41
N TRP A 30 -22.98 4.75 -0.44
CA TRP A 30 -22.64 4.69 0.98
C TRP A 30 -22.21 3.29 1.41
N VAL A 31 -22.97 2.24 1.07
CA VAL A 31 -22.63 0.86 1.45
C VAL A 31 -21.26 0.45 0.88
N LYS A 32 -21.00 0.74 -0.39
CA LYS A 32 -19.73 0.37 -1.03
C LYS A 32 -18.55 1.19 -0.47
N VAL A 33 -18.70 2.51 -0.39
CA VAL A 33 -17.65 3.40 0.13
C VAL A 33 -17.36 3.12 1.60
N ASN A 34 -18.38 2.86 2.43
CA ASN A 34 -18.18 2.57 3.85
C ASN A 34 -17.37 1.28 4.08
N ARG A 35 -17.66 0.24 3.29
CA ARG A 35 -16.89 -1.02 3.33
C ARG A 35 -15.44 -0.81 2.91
N ASP A 36 -15.24 -0.14 1.77
CA ASP A 36 -13.91 0.07 1.20
C ASP A 36 -13.08 1.01 2.11
N PHE A 37 -13.73 2.00 2.74
CA PHE A 37 -13.16 2.92 3.73
C PHE A 37 -12.64 2.23 4.97
N GLY A 38 -13.45 1.37 5.59
CA GLY A 38 -12.98 0.58 6.74
C GLY A 38 -11.80 -0.33 6.38
N SER A 39 -11.82 -0.92 5.19
CA SER A 39 -10.74 -1.80 4.71
C SER A 39 -9.45 -1.03 4.41
N ILE A 40 -9.53 0.13 3.76
CA ILE A 40 -8.35 0.96 3.46
C ILE A 40 -7.75 1.50 4.76
N PHE A 41 -8.59 2.06 5.64
CA PHE A 41 -8.11 2.66 6.89
C PHE A 41 -7.41 1.65 7.80
N SER A 42 -7.99 0.45 7.96
CA SER A 42 -7.36 -0.62 8.74
C SER A 42 -6.04 -1.14 8.14
N THR A 43 -5.87 -1.05 6.82
CA THR A 43 -4.60 -1.36 6.14
C THR A 43 -3.55 -0.28 6.39
N LEU A 44 -3.96 0.99 6.38
CA LEU A 44 -3.07 2.12 6.62
C LEU A 44 -2.65 2.24 8.10
N LEU A 45 -3.56 1.92 9.02
CA LEU A 45 -3.35 1.96 10.45
C LEU A 45 -3.85 0.65 11.11
N PRO A 46 -2.99 -0.37 11.22
CA PRO A 46 -3.35 -1.65 11.82
C PRO A 46 -3.89 -1.52 13.24
N GLY A 47 -4.88 -2.34 13.58
CA GLY A 47 -5.53 -2.32 14.90
C GLY A 47 -6.60 -1.23 15.07
N THR A 48 -6.94 -0.53 13.98
CA THR A 48 -8.02 0.46 13.95
C THR A 48 -9.11 0.09 12.96
N SER A 49 -10.28 0.69 13.12
CA SER A 49 -11.41 0.55 12.21
C SER A 49 -12.06 1.91 12.00
N ALA A 50 -12.61 2.15 10.82
CA ALA A 50 -13.36 3.37 10.55
C ALA A 50 -14.62 3.04 9.76
N LYS A 51 -15.66 3.87 9.95
CA LYS A 51 -16.92 3.79 9.22
C LYS A 51 -17.55 5.16 9.05
N LEU A 52 -18.46 5.24 8.09
CA LEU A 52 -19.35 6.36 7.83
C LEU A 52 -20.74 5.97 8.30
N ASP A 53 -21.26 6.67 9.31
CA ASP A 53 -22.62 6.47 9.80
C ASP A 53 -23.43 7.77 9.67
N PRO A 54 -24.75 7.69 9.43
CA PRO A 54 -25.63 8.84 9.58
C PRO A 54 -25.54 9.45 10.98
N PRO A 55 -25.81 10.77 11.12
CA PRO A 55 -25.95 11.39 12.43
C PRO A 55 -27.08 10.75 13.24
N GLU A 56 -27.04 10.88 14.56
CA GLU A 56 -28.02 10.26 15.44
C GLU A 56 -29.46 10.73 15.11
N GLY A 57 -30.36 9.78 14.86
CA GLY A 57 -31.74 10.06 14.45
C GLY A 57 -31.93 10.49 12.99
N GLY A 58 -30.85 10.58 12.21
CA GLY A 58 -30.86 10.95 10.80
C GLY A 58 -30.73 9.78 9.83
N THR A 59 -30.74 10.12 8.55
CA THR A 59 -30.55 9.22 7.41
C THR A 59 -29.27 9.59 6.65
N VAL A 60 -28.86 8.74 5.71
CA VAL A 60 -27.71 9.01 4.82
C VAL A 60 -27.88 10.32 4.04
N LEU A 61 -29.13 10.80 3.86
CA LEU A 61 -29.43 12.06 3.19
C LEU A 61 -29.11 13.29 4.02
N ASP A 62 -29.09 13.14 5.35
CA ASP A 62 -28.83 14.23 6.29
C ASP A 62 -27.32 14.46 6.51
N GLY A 63 -26.50 13.58 5.94
CA GLY A 63 -25.04 13.62 6.03
C GLY A 63 -24.47 12.31 6.57
N LEU A 64 -23.15 12.28 6.66
CA LEU A 64 -22.40 11.14 7.19
C LEU A 64 -21.30 11.66 8.12
N GLU A 65 -21.17 11.01 9.27
CA GLU A 65 -20.14 11.24 10.26
C GLU A 65 -19.09 10.13 10.18
N VAL A 66 -17.82 10.51 10.33
CA VAL A 66 -16.72 9.57 10.38
C VAL A 66 -16.55 9.09 11.82
N LYS A 67 -16.76 7.79 12.04
CA LYS A 67 -16.50 7.14 13.34
C LYS A 67 -15.25 6.29 13.24
N VAL A 68 -14.38 6.38 14.24
CA VAL A 68 -13.11 5.63 14.31
C VAL A 68 -13.09 4.79 15.58
N ALA A 69 -12.56 3.57 15.49
CA ALA A 69 -12.33 2.70 16.62
C ALA A 69 -10.85 2.30 16.72
N PHE A 70 -10.36 2.25 17.96
CA PHE A 70 -9.07 1.67 18.31
C PHE A 70 -9.34 0.35 19.04
N GLY A 71 -9.01 -0.78 18.41
CA GLY A 71 -9.45 -2.09 18.87
C GLY A 71 -10.98 -2.22 18.85
N LYS A 72 -11.60 -2.31 20.02
CA LYS A 72 -13.07 -2.48 20.16
C LYS A 72 -13.81 -1.21 20.58
N VAL A 73 -13.09 -0.12 20.88
CA VAL A 73 -13.69 1.11 21.42
C VAL A 73 -13.95 2.09 20.30
N TRP A 74 -15.22 2.35 20.00
CA TRP A 74 -15.64 3.38 19.05
C TRP A 74 -15.59 4.76 19.69
N LYS A 75 -15.06 5.72 18.93
CA LYS A 75 -14.95 7.13 19.30
C LYS A 75 -15.79 7.96 18.34
N GLU A 76 -16.55 8.88 18.90
CA GLU A 76 -17.37 9.82 18.12
C GLU A 76 -16.59 11.09 17.76
N SER A 77 -15.63 11.48 18.59
CA SER A 77 -14.79 12.64 18.31
C SER A 77 -13.50 12.27 17.57
N LEU A 78 -13.23 12.99 16.48
CA LEU A 78 -11.95 12.93 15.76
C LEU A 78 -10.83 13.73 16.45
N THR A 79 -11.13 14.49 17.52
CA THR A 79 -10.15 15.34 18.21
C THR A 79 -9.07 14.55 18.95
N GLU A 80 -9.34 13.28 19.28
CA GLU A 80 -8.39 12.39 19.94
C GLU A 80 -7.30 11.85 18.99
N LEU A 81 -7.45 12.06 17.67
CA LEU A 81 -6.52 11.58 16.67
C LEU A 81 -5.30 12.51 16.51
N SER A 82 -4.11 11.92 16.37
CA SER A 82 -2.91 12.67 16.02
C SER A 82 -3.06 13.33 14.64
N GLY A 83 -2.25 14.35 14.33
CA GLY A 83 -2.28 15.02 13.03
C GLY A 83 -2.04 14.05 11.85
N GLY A 84 -1.10 13.11 12.01
CA GLY A 84 -0.83 12.08 11.02
C GLY A 84 -2.01 11.10 10.86
N GLN A 85 -2.65 10.70 11.96
CA GLN A 85 -3.82 9.80 11.93
C GLN A 85 -5.02 10.46 11.23
N ARG A 86 -5.28 11.75 11.49
CA ARG A 86 -6.32 12.51 10.78
C ARG A 86 -6.05 12.60 9.29
N SER A 87 -4.78 12.77 8.91
CA SER A 87 -4.36 12.79 7.50
C SER A 87 -4.59 11.43 6.83
N LEU A 88 -4.24 10.32 7.50
CA LEU A 88 -4.52 8.97 7.01
C LEU A 88 -6.01 8.67 6.89
N LEU A 89 -6.82 9.14 7.84
CA LEU A 89 -8.28 8.99 7.80
C LEU A 89 -8.88 9.70 6.59
N ALA A 90 -8.47 10.95 6.35
CA ALA A 90 -8.91 11.73 5.19
C ALA A 90 -8.46 11.06 3.87
N LEU A 91 -7.19 10.63 3.79
CA LEU A 91 -6.67 9.91 2.63
C LEU A 91 -7.47 8.62 2.36
N SER A 92 -7.79 7.86 3.41
CA SER A 92 -8.59 6.64 3.30
C SER A 92 -9.97 6.91 2.69
N LEU A 93 -10.63 7.98 3.14
CA LEU A 93 -11.94 8.36 2.63
C LEU A 93 -11.88 8.74 1.14
N VAL A 94 -10.92 9.58 0.77
CA VAL A 94 -10.70 9.99 -0.63
C VAL A 94 -10.44 8.77 -1.52
N LEU A 95 -9.55 7.88 -1.12
CA LEU A 95 -9.23 6.66 -1.89
C LEU A 95 -10.43 5.72 -2.02
N SER A 96 -11.28 5.63 -0.99
CA SER A 96 -12.48 4.80 -1.03
C SER A 96 -13.51 5.32 -2.03
N LEU A 97 -13.62 6.65 -2.15
CA LEU A 97 -14.43 7.28 -3.20
C LEU A 97 -13.85 7.01 -4.60
N LEU A 98 -12.53 6.99 -4.75
CA LEU A 98 -11.89 6.62 -6.02
C LEU A 98 -12.11 5.14 -6.38
N LEU A 99 -12.13 4.22 -5.41
CA LEU A 99 -12.49 2.81 -5.65
C LEU A 99 -13.95 2.61 -6.05
N PHE A 100 -14.85 3.50 -5.64
CA PHE A 100 -16.24 3.43 -6.06
C PHE A 100 -16.37 3.52 -7.58
N LYS A 101 -15.63 4.46 -8.19
CA LYS A 101 -15.57 4.70 -9.64
C LYS A 101 -14.10 4.74 -10.10
N PRO A 102 -13.48 3.57 -10.32
CA PRO A 102 -12.04 3.50 -10.55
C PRO A 102 -11.62 4.12 -11.88
N ALA A 103 -10.52 4.87 -11.85
CA ALA A 103 -9.84 5.41 -13.03
C ALA A 103 -8.68 4.50 -13.47
N PRO A 104 -8.30 4.52 -14.76
CA PRO A 104 -7.15 3.76 -15.25
C PRO A 104 -5.81 4.30 -14.71
N MET A 105 -5.76 5.56 -14.28
CA MET A 105 -4.55 6.21 -13.78
C MET A 105 -4.87 7.20 -12.65
N TYR A 106 -3.99 7.26 -11.65
CA TYR A 106 -3.99 8.23 -10.57
C TYR A 106 -2.62 8.90 -10.43
N ILE A 107 -2.64 10.19 -10.10
CA ILE A 107 -1.45 10.97 -9.76
C ILE A 107 -1.62 11.48 -8.33
N LEU A 108 -0.68 11.14 -7.46
CA LEU A 108 -0.68 11.54 -6.04
C LEU A 108 0.56 12.38 -5.79
N ASP A 109 0.37 13.63 -5.38
CA ASP A 109 1.45 14.59 -5.14
C ASP A 109 1.58 14.87 -3.64
N GLU A 110 2.75 14.53 -3.06
CA GLU A 110 3.13 14.77 -1.66
C GLU A 110 2.09 14.34 -0.61
N ILE A 111 1.31 13.29 -0.91
CA ILE A 111 0.28 12.77 0.01
C ILE A 111 0.85 12.23 1.33
N ASP A 112 2.17 12.10 1.42
CA ASP A 112 2.91 11.56 2.56
C ASP A 112 3.77 12.60 3.29
N ALA A 113 3.65 13.88 2.95
CA ALA A 113 4.41 14.97 3.58
C ALA A 113 4.23 14.98 5.12
N ALA A 114 2.98 14.81 5.57
CA ALA A 114 2.61 14.81 6.99
C ALA A 114 2.75 13.45 7.69
N LEU A 115 3.35 12.45 7.03
CA LEU A 115 3.38 11.07 7.51
C LEU A 115 4.79 10.59 7.85
N ASP A 116 4.85 9.73 8.87
CA ASP A 116 6.06 9.03 9.28
C ASP A 116 6.36 7.84 8.36
N LEU A 117 7.61 7.37 8.40
CA LEU A 117 8.10 6.32 7.50
C LEU A 117 7.25 5.03 7.56
N SER A 118 6.85 4.59 8.75
CA SER A 118 6.00 3.40 8.93
C SER A 118 4.66 3.53 8.20
N HIS A 119 4.03 4.71 8.23
CA HIS A 119 2.77 4.97 7.54
C HIS A 119 2.94 5.04 6.03
N THR A 120 4.04 5.61 5.53
CA THR A 120 4.32 5.66 4.08
C THR A 120 4.49 4.27 3.47
N GLN A 121 5.08 3.31 4.20
CA GLN A 121 5.17 1.93 3.72
C GLN A 121 3.79 1.27 3.60
N ASN A 122 2.88 1.56 4.52
CA ASN A 122 1.51 1.04 4.48
C ASN A 122 0.73 1.60 3.29
N ILE A 123 0.95 2.87 2.90
CA ILE A 123 0.34 3.47 1.70
C ILE A 123 0.72 2.66 0.45
N GLY A 124 2.01 2.41 0.24
CA GLY A 124 2.46 1.64 -0.92
C GLY A 124 1.88 0.22 -0.97
N THR A 125 1.69 -0.42 0.19
CA THR A 125 1.03 -1.74 0.28
C THR A 125 -0.46 -1.65 0.00
N MET A 126 -1.14 -0.67 0.59
CA MET A 126 -2.57 -0.42 0.37
C MET A 126 -2.87 -0.16 -1.12
N LEU A 127 -2.09 0.69 -1.79
CA LEU A 127 -2.27 0.99 -3.22
C LEU A 127 -2.19 -0.29 -4.07
N ARG A 128 -1.19 -1.15 -3.83
CA ARG A 128 -1.07 -2.44 -4.55
C ARG A 128 -2.19 -3.42 -4.24
N THR A 129 -2.68 -3.44 -3.00
CA THR A 129 -3.70 -4.40 -2.59
C THR A 129 -5.07 -4.01 -3.17
N HIS A 130 -5.43 -2.73 -3.08
CA HIS A 130 -6.76 -2.22 -3.39
C HIS A 130 -6.94 -1.76 -4.84
N PHE A 131 -5.87 -1.30 -5.51
CA PHE A 131 -5.95 -0.76 -6.86
C PHE A 131 -5.08 -1.54 -7.85
N ARG A 132 -5.43 -2.81 -8.07
CA ARG A 132 -4.64 -3.73 -8.90
C ARG A 132 -4.70 -3.40 -10.40
N ASP A 133 -5.81 -2.82 -10.84
CA ASP A 133 -6.09 -2.56 -12.26
C ASP A 133 -5.85 -1.09 -12.65
N SER A 134 -5.22 -0.30 -11.76
CA SER A 134 -4.98 1.13 -11.97
C SER A 134 -3.49 1.46 -11.89
N GLN A 135 -3.03 2.37 -12.76
CA GLN A 135 -1.69 2.90 -12.72
C GLN A 135 -1.58 4.04 -11.68
N PHE A 136 -0.51 4.04 -10.88
CA PHE A 136 -0.21 5.13 -9.95
C PHE A 136 1.10 5.82 -10.31
N ILE A 137 1.06 7.15 -10.37
CA ILE A 137 2.23 8.01 -10.34
C ILE A 137 2.22 8.71 -8.99
N VAL A 138 3.23 8.45 -8.17
CA VAL A 138 3.35 9.07 -6.85
C VAL A 138 4.58 9.95 -6.82
N VAL A 139 4.37 11.23 -6.51
CA VAL A 139 5.42 12.19 -6.20
C VAL A 139 5.56 12.23 -4.68
N SER A 140 6.77 11.94 -4.20
CA SER A 140 7.05 11.84 -2.77
C SER A 140 8.53 12.10 -2.52
N LEU A 141 8.82 12.67 -1.35
CA LEU A 141 10.16 12.84 -0.81
C LEU A 141 10.55 11.76 0.21
N LYS A 142 9.63 10.84 0.55
CA LYS A 142 9.81 9.83 1.60
C LYS A 142 10.26 8.50 1.01
N GLU A 143 11.33 7.95 1.57
CA GLU A 143 11.91 6.67 1.11
C GLU A 143 10.94 5.47 1.21
N GLY A 144 9.99 5.51 2.15
CA GLY A 144 9.02 4.44 2.33
C GLY A 144 8.10 4.20 1.12
N MET A 145 7.89 5.22 0.27
CA MET A 145 7.19 5.07 -1.00
C MET A 145 8.08 4.47 -2.10
N PHE A 146 9.39 4.69 -2.05
CA PHE A 146 10.31 4.26 -3.10
C PHE A 146 10.47 2.75 -3.15
N ASN A 147 10.53 2.10 -1.98
CA ASN A 147 10.61 0.64 -1.85
C ASN A 147 9.40 -0.07 -2.46
N ASN A 148 8.31 0.66 -2.64
CA ASN A 148 7.03 0.19 -3.12
C ASN A 148 6.79 0.44 -4.61
N ALA A 149 7.65 1.21 -5.26
CA ALA A 149 7.55 1.52 -6.68
C ALA A 149 8.07 0.39 -7.57
N ASN A 150 7.44 0.17 -8.72
CA ASN A 150 7.94 -0.70 -9.79
C ASN A 150 9.05 -0.03 -10.61
N VAL A 151 8.97 1.30 -10.73
CA VAL A 151 9.92 2.16 -11.44
C VAL A 151 10.07 3.42 -10.62
N LEU A 152 11.31 3.83 -10.38
CA LEU A 152 11.65 5.08 -9.70
C LEU A 152 12.11 6.10 -10.74
N PHE A 153 11.49 7.28 -10.71
CA PHE A 153 11.95 8.46 -11.44
C PHE A 153 12.56 9.44 -10.44
N ARG A 154 13.82 9.83 -10.66
CA ARG A 154 14.51 10.82 -9.82
C ARG A 154 14.74 12.08 -10.62
N THR A 155 14.24 13.20 -10.14
CA THR A 155 14.49 14.52 -10.70
C THR A 155 15.74 15.12 -10.06
N LYS A 156 16.55 15.83 -10.85
CA LYS A 156 17.71 16.60 -10.39
C LYS A 156 17.84 17.89 -11.20
N PHE A 157 18.22 18.98 -10.55
CA PHE A 157 18.55 20.22 -11.23
C PHE A 157 20.08 20.32 -11.37
N VAL A 158 20.59 20.30 -12.61
CA VAL A 158 22.03 20.32 -12.92
C VAL A 158 22.25 21.32 -14.06
N ASP A 159 23.21 22.22 -13.89
CA ASP A 159 23.60 23.23 -14.89
C ASP A 159 22.41 24.04 -15.48
N GLY A 160 21.47 24.42 -14.61
CA GLY A 160 20.29 25.22 -15.02
C GLY A 160 19.17 24.41 -15.69
N VAL A 161 19.33 23.09 -15.82
CA VAL A 161 18.37 22.21 -16.51
C VAL A 161 17.83 21.14 -15.55
N SER A 162 16.52 20.89 -15.63
CA SER A 162 15.89 19.77 -14.92
C SER A 162 16.13 18.47 -15.69
N THR A 163 16.78 17.52 -15.02
CA THR A 163 17.11 16.19 -15.55
C THR A 163 16.32 15.12 -14.81
N VAL A 164 15.95 14.04 -15.51
CA VAL A 164 15.20 12.91 -14.94
C VAL A 164 15.96 11.61 -15.20
N THR A 165 16.21 10.85 -14.14
CA THR A 165 16.80 9.51 -14.22
C THR A 165 15.76 8.46 -13.88
N ARG A 166 15.65 7.41 -14.70
CA ARG A 166 14.75 6.28 -14.50
C ARG A 166 15.53 5.06 -13.99
N THR A 167 15.07 4.46 -12.90
CA THR A 167 15.61 3.22 -12.33
C THR A 167 14.49 2.19 -12.20
N VAL A 168 14.69 0.97 -12.72
CA VAL A 168 13.76 -0.14 -12.51
C VAL A 168 14.16 -0.88 -11.24
N THR A 169 13.22 -1.06 -10.31
CA THR A 169 13.47 -1.78 -9.07
C THR A 169 13.34 -3.29 -9.32
N SER A 170 14.47 -4.00 -9.35
CA SER A 170 14.49 -5.46 -9.49
C SER A 170 14.10 -6.12 -8.16
N ARG A 171 12.81 -6.45 -7.97
CA ARG A 171 12.40 -7.35 -6.89
C ARG A 171 12.68 -8.79 -7.32
N GLY A 172 13.86 -9.34 -7.01
CA GLY A 172 14.17 -10.73 -7.33
C GLY A 172 15.57 -11.31 -7.05
N ALA A 173 16.45 -10.68 -6.27
CA ALA A 173 17.79 -11.26 -6.01
C ALA A 173 18.42 -10.91 -4.64
N GLN A 174 17.63 -10.80 -3.58
CA GLN A 174 18.19 -10.77 -2.21
C GLN A 174 17.41 -11.73 -1.33
N GLY A 175 17.87 -12.98 -1.34
CA GLY A 175 17.30 -14.07 -0.57
C GLY A 175 18.18 -15.31 -0.57
N SER A 176 19.50 -15.17 -0.39
CA SER A 176 20.39 -16.20 0.20
C SER A 176 21.86 -15.79 0.08
N SER A 177 22.38 -15.06 1.07
CA SER A 177 23.80 -15.18 1.44
C SER A 177 23.91 -14.94 2.94
N HIS A 178 23.65 -16.00 3.70
CA HIS A 178 24.15 -16.10 5.07
C HIS A 178 25.68 -15.98 5.01
N GLY A 179 26.20 -14.90 5.58
CA GLY A 179 27.61 -14.79 5.92
C GLY A 179 27.89 -15.77 7.06
N HIS A 180 28.52 -16.90 6.74
CA HIS A 180 29.22 -17.71 7.71
C HIS A 180 30.71 -17.40 7.57
N SER A 181 31.20 -16.53 8.45
CA SER A 181 32.62 -16.27 8.65
C SER A 181 33.18 -17.32 9.61
N THR A 182 33.95 -18.26 9.09
CA THR A 182 34.92 -19.04 9.88
C THR A 182 36.23 -19.14 9.10
N SER A 183 37.16 -18.30 9.53
CA SER A 183 38.63 -18.44 9.56
C SER A 183 39.29 -19.57 8.77
N ASP A 184 40.14 -19.13 7.84
CA ASP A 184 41.53 -19.56 7.59
C ASP A 184 41.93 -21.00 7.94
N LYS A 185 42.30 -21.76 6.90
CA LYS A 185 43.59 -22.46 6.86
C LYS A 185 44.03 -22.75 5.42
N GLU A 186 45.30 -22.47 5.22
CA GLU A 186 46.08 -22.54 3.99
C GLU A 186 46.03 -23.89 3.26
N ASN A 187 46.39 -23.81 1.98
CA ASN A 187 47.33 -24.67 1.24
C ASN A 187 46.75 -25.44 0.02
N MET A 188 47.25 -25.05 -1.15
CA MET A 188 47.27 -25.82 -2.42
C MET A 188 48.73 -25.80 -2.92
N PRO A 189 49.22 -26.76 -3.74
CA PRO A 189 48.44 -27.56 -4.68
C PRO A 189 48.77 -29.07 -4.76
N ARG A 190 47.86 -29.72 -5.49
CA ARG A 190 47.80 -31.11 -5.94
C ARG A 190 49.11 -31.63 -6.59
N LYS A 191 49.50 -32.86 -6.24
CA LYS A 191 50.28 -33.75 -7.11
C LYS A 191 49.77 -35.20 -7.04
N GLY A 192 49.31 -35.68 -8.19
CA GLY A 192 49.58 -37.01 -8.76
C GLY A 192 49.21 -38.25 -7.95
N ALA A 193 48.03 -38.80 -8.21
CA ALA A 193 47.76 -40.21 -7.99
C ALA A 193 48.60 -41.06 -8.96
N LYS A 194 49.43 -41.97 -8.44
CA LYS A 194 49.89 -43.15 -9.18
C LYS A 194 49.81 -44.40 -8.29
N SER A 195 49.24 -45.41 -8.94
CA SER A 195 48.95 -46.77 -8.55
C SER A 195 50.01 -47.48 -7.70
N SER A 196 49.49 -48.26 -6.76
CA SER A 196 50.09 -49.44 -6.15
C SER A 196 50.70 -50.38 -7.21
N ASN A 197 51.90 -50.88 -6.94
CA ASN A 197 52.24 -52.27 -7.26
C ASN A 197 53.36 -52.81 -6.35
N ALA A 198 53.29 -54.11 -6.13
CA ALA A 198 53.95 -54.90 -5.09
C ALA A 198 55.47 -55.08 -5.22
N ARG A 199 56.16 -55.31 -4.08
CA ARG A 199 56.98 -56.52 -3.76
C ARG A 199 57.96 -56.32 -2.59
N LYS A 200 57.73 -57.08 -1.51
CA LYS A 200 58.61 -58.13 -0.92
C LYS A 200 60.13 -57.83 -0.75
N GLY A 201 60.62 -57.88 0.50
CA GLY A 201 62.03 -58.16 0.85
C GLY A 201 62.53 -57.39 2.09
N LYS A 202 62.35 -57.86 3.32
CA LYS A 202 63.20 -58.77 4.14
C LYS A 202 64.57 -58.21 4.56
N ARG A 203 64.84 -58.32 5.89
CA ARG A 203 66.11 -58.27 6.68
C ARG A 203 66.46 -56.92 7.34
N LYS A 204 66.42 -56.86 8.69
CA LYS A 204 67.50 -57.13 9.69
C LYS A 204 68.54 -56.00 9.62
N THR A 205 68.90 -55.24 10.66
CA THR A 205 69.37 -55.49 12.04
C THR A 205 69.66 -54.07 12.60
N GLY A 206 69.42 -53.67 13.86
CA GLY A 206 70.07 -54.13 15.09
C GLY A 206 70.53 -52.91 15.94
N GLN A 207 70.34 -53.01 17.26
CA GLN A 207 71.15 -52.45 18.37
C GLN A 207 71.26 -50.92 18.56
N THR A 208 70.67 -50.34 19.62
CA THR A 208 71.15 -50.20 21.04
C THR A 208 72.37 -49.33 21.24
N ALA A 209 72.19 -48.19 21.90
CA ALA A 209 72.81 -47.80 23.17
C ALA A 209 72.05 -46.58 23.72
#